data_AF-A0A7Z7N9G8-F1
#
_entry.id   AF-A0A7Z7N9G8-F1
#
_cell.length_a   1.000
_cell.length_b   1.000
_cell.length_c   1.000
_cell.angle_alpha   90.00
_cell.angle_beta   90.00
_cell.angle_gamma   90.00
#
_symmetry.space_group_name_H-M   'P 1'
#
loop_
_entity.id
_entity.type
_entity.pdbx_description
1 polymer ?
#
loop_
_entity_poly.entity_id
_entity_poly.type
_entity_poly.pdbx_seq_one_letter_code
_entity_poly.pdbx_strand_id
1 'polypeptide(L)'
;MTETVTPASAPAVVGKLSTLDRFLPVWIGLAMAAGLLLGRWIAGLHTAVEKVQVDGISMPIALGLLIMMYPVLAKVRYDRLDTVTRDRKLLLSSLLLNWVFGPALMFVLAWLLLPDLPEYRTGLIIVGLARCIAMVIIWNDLACGDREAAAVLVALNSIFQVAMFAVLGWFYLSVLPGWLGLERTTIATSPWQIAKSVLIFLGLPLLAGYLSRRIGEKANGRNWYESRFLPKVGPWALYGLLFTIVILFALQGDQIICRPQDVARIALPLLAYFAIMWAGGYLVGAALQLGYQRTTTLAFTAASNNFELAIAVAIATYGASSGQALAGVVGPLIEVPVLVGLVYVSLALRTRLSRPTTNQQLPLDIDKPSVLFVCVHNAGRSQMAAGLLTHLAGDRIEVRSAGTEPADQINPVVVAAMAELGIDITANTPKMLTGEQVKTSDVVITMGCGDSCPFFPGVTYRDWKLPDPDGQPLDIVRSIRDDIADRVQTLITELLPTAKTL
;
A
#
# COMPACT_ATOMS: atom_id res chain seq x y z
N MET A 1 44.55 -6.58 25.02
CA MET A 1 43.68 -5.39 25.04
C MET A 1 42.54 -5.67 24.07
N THR A 2 41.41 -6.11 24.59
CA THR A 2 40.23 -6.48 23.81
C THR A 2 39.30 -5.28 23.80
N GLU A 3 39.23 -4.57 22.67
CA GLU A 3 38.25 -3.50 22.49
C GLU A 3 36.86 -4.13 22.28
N THR A 4 35.99 -3.97 23.28
CA THR A 4 34.55 -4.19 23.15
C THR A 4 33.98 -3.15 22.19
N VAL A 5 33.72 -3.56 20.95
CA VAL A 5 32.93 -2.77 19.99
C VAL A 5 31.45 -2.95 20.35
N THR A 6 30.89 -1.94 21.02
CA THR A 6 29.45 -1.84 21.29
C THR A 6 28.71 -1.75 19.94
N PRO A 7 27.68 -2.58 19.66
CA PRO A 7 26.96 -2.50 18.41
C PRO A 7 26.17 -1.18 18.37
N ALA A 8 26.54 -0.31 17.43
CA ALA A 8 25.81 0.90 17.12
C ALA A 8 24.38 0.53 16.70
N SER A 9 23.39 1.07 17.41
CA SER A 9 21.98 0.96 17.07
C SER A 9 21.73 1.56 15.68
N ALA A 10 21.45 0.73 14.68
CA ALA A 10 21.02 1.14 13.34
C ALA A 10 19.48 1.00 13.19
N PRO A 11 18.85 1.84 12.35
CA PRO A 11 17.60 2.51 12.69
C PRO A 11 16.34 1.69 12.36
N ALA A 12 15.26 2.00 13.08
CA ALA A 12 13.92 1.52 12.81
C ALA A 12 13.48 1.80 11.36
N VAL A 13 12.61 0.93 10.83
CA VAL A 13 11.96 0.86 9.50
C VAL A 13 11.44 2.20 8.92
N VAL A 14 11.40 3.25 9.73
CA VAL A 14 11.16 4.65 9.38
C VAL A 14 12.20 5.23 8.40
N GLY A 15 13.36 4.57 8.22
CA GLY A 15 14.47 5.04 7.37
C GLY A 15 14.28 4.94 5.84
N LYS A 16 13.19 4.33 5.33
CA LYS A 16 12.93 4.21 3.87
C LYS A 16 11.84 5.14 3.33
N LEU A 17 11.19 5.92 4.19
CA LEU A 17 10.27 6.97 3.76
C LEU A 17 11.06 8.26 3.54
N SER A 18 10.73 9.02 2.48
CA SER A 18 11.25 10.38 2.32
C SER A 18 10.98 11.16 3.62
N THR A 19 11.89 12.01 4.05
CA THR A 19 11.72 12.83 5.27
C THR A 19 10.38 13.59 5.25
N LEU A 20 9.92 13.97 4.06
CA LEU A 20 8.60 14.58 3.84
C LEU A 20 7.44 13.65 4.23
N ASP A 21 7.45 12.39 3.80
CA ASP A 21 6.39 11.42 4.09
C ASP A 21 6.40 11.01 5.57
N ARG A 22 7.60 10.94 6.17
CA ARG A 22 7.77 10.62 7.59
C ARG A 22 7.14 11.67 8.51
N PHE A 23 7.31 12.95 8.18
CA PHE A 23 6.79 14.06 8.98
C PHE A 23 5.44 14.57 8.46
N LEU A 24 4.78 13.83 7.58
CA LEU A 24 3.51 14.23 6.98
C LEU A 24 2.44 14.67 8.00
N PRO A 25 2.19 13.95 9.11
CA PRO A 25 1.25 14.41 10.14
C PRO A 25 1.64 15.76 10.75
N VAL A 26 2.94 15.99 10.94
CA VAL A 26 3.47 17.26 11.48
C VAL A 26 3.26 18.39 10.48
N TRP A 27 3.56 18.15 9.20
CA TRP A 27 3.34 19.15 8.14
C TRP A 27 1.87 19.51 7.99
N ILE A 28 0.96 18.53 8.08
CA ILE A 28 -0.49 18.76 8.09
C ILE A 28 -0.87 19.63 9.29
N GLY A 29 -0.42 19.29 10.49
CA GLY A 29 -0.69 20.10 11.69
C GLY A 29 -0.16 21.54 11.58
N LEU A 30 1.04 21.72 11.04
CA LEU A 30 1.62 23.04 10.78
C LEU A 30 0.82 23.82 9.72
N ALA A 31 0.38 23.16 8.65
CA ALA A 31 -0.46 23.76 7.61
C ALA A 31 -1.82 24.21 8.15
N MET A 32 -2.45 23.41 9.02
CA MET A 32 -3.69 23.77 9.70
C MET A 32 -3.50 24.97 10.62
N ALA A 33 -2.45 24.96 11.44
CA ALA A 33 -2.12 26.08 12.32
C ALA A 33 -1.83 27.36 11.51
N ALA A 34 -1.04 27.25 10.44
CA ALA A 34 -0.77 28.35 9.52
C ALA A 34 -2.04 28.88 8.87
N GLY A 35 -2.94 28.00 8.41
CA GLY A 35 -4.24 28.38 7.85
C GLY A 35 -5.09 29.16 8.85
N LEU A 36 -5.26 28.64 10.08
CA LEU A 36 -6.00 29.32 11.15
C LEU A 36 -5.41 30.69 11.51
N LEU A 37 -4.08 30.80 11.57
CA LEU A 37 -3.40 32.07 11.84
C LEU A 37 -3.56 33.06 10.68
N LEU A 38 -3.43 32.61 9.44
CA LEU A 38 -3.61 33.43 8.24
C LEU A 38 -5.05 33.95 8.14
N GLY A 39 -6.04 33.09 8.37
CA GLY A 39 -7.46 33.49 8.40
C GLY A 39 -7.75 34.55 9.44
N ARG A 40 -7.07 34.49 10.60
CA ARG A 40 -7.21 35.45 11.69
C ARG A 40 -6.46 36.77 11.47
N TRP A 41 -5.26 36.74 10.87
CA TRP A 41 -4.39 37.91 10.75
C TRP A 41 -4.60 38.70 9.45
N ILE A 42 -5.08 38.07 8.38
CA ILE A 42 -5.31 38.72 7.10
C ILE A 42 -6.80 39.01 6.93
N ALA A 43 -7.23 40.17 7.40
CA ALA A 43 -8.59 40.65 7.18
C ALA A 43 -8.89 40.76 5.67
N GLY A 44 -9.97 40.13 5.21
CA GLY A 44 -10.38 40.14 3.80
C GLY A 44 -9.76 39.04 2.93
N LEU A 45 -8.98 38.10 3.49
CA LEU A 45 -8.49 36.93 2.77
C LEU A 45 -9.63 36.10 2.17
N HIS A 46 -10.71 35.91 2.93
CA HIS A 46 -11.93 35.24 2.45
C HIS A 46 -12.47 35.90 1.18
N THR A 47 -12.68 37.22 1.24
CA THR A 47 -13.20 38.01 0.11
C THR A 47 -12.26 37.99 -1.11
N ALA A 48 -10.94 37.98 -0.89
CA ALA A 48 -9.96 37.90 -1.96
C ALA A 48 -10.00 36.53 -2.67
N VAL A 49 -10.12 35.45 -1.91
CA VAL A 49 -10.21 34.08 -2.46
C VAL A 49 -11.56 33.84 -3.13
N GLU A 50 -12.65 34.41 -2.60
CA GLU A 50 -13.98 34.34 -3.21
C GLU A 50 -14.09 35.12 -4.52
N LYS A 51 -13.34 36.21 -4.69
CA LYS A 51 -13.28 36.95 -5.97
C LYS A 51 -12.68 36.11 -7.10
N VAL A 52 -11.88 35.10 -6.78
CA VAL A 52 -11.25 34.20 -7.76
C VAL A 52 -12.03 32.88 -7.81
N GLN A 53 -13.29 32.95 -8.24
CA GLN A 53 -14.18 31.81 -8.42
C GLN A 53 -14.66 31.66 -9.87
N VAL A 54 -14.82 30.42 -10.32
CA VAL A 54 -15.46 30.07 -11.60
C VAL A 54 -16.58 29.07 -11.30
N ASP A 55 -17.81 29.34 -11.75
CA ASP A 55 -19.00 28.53 -11.42
C ASP A 55 -19.19 28.28 -9.90
N GLY A 56 -18.82 29.24 -9.03
CA GLY A 56 -18.89 29.10 -7.56
C GLY A 56 -17.77 28.24 -6.94
N ILE A 57 -16.83 27.76 -7.77
CA ILE A 57 -15.67 26.96 -7.34
C ILE A 57 -14.47 27.89 -7.15
N SER A 58 -13.87 27.88 -5.95
CA SER A 58 -12.63 28.62 -5.68
C SER A 58 -11.47 28.06 -6.50
N MET A 59 -10.95 28.86 -7.44
CA MET A 59 -9.87 28.46 -8.34
C MET A 59 -8.58 28.09 -7.60
N PRO A 60 -8.12 28.81 -6.55
CA PRO A 60 -6.97 28.38 -5.77
C PRO A 60 -7.14 26.99 -5.18
N ILE A 61 -8.28 26.73 -4.54
CA ILE A 61 -8.56 25.41 -3.94
C ILE A 61 -8.62 24.34 -5.02
N ALA A 62 -9.33 24.60 -6.12
CA ALA A 62 -9.45 23.69 -7.23
C ALA A 62 -8.08 23.32 -7.84
N LEU A 63 -7.20 24.32 -8.01
CA LEU A 63 -5.84 24.10 -8.50
C LEU A 63 -5.01 23.25 -7.53
N GLY A 64 -5.08 23.54 -6.22
CA GLY A 64 -4.41 22.75 -5.20
C GLY A 64 -4.83 21.27 -5.23
N LEU A 65 -6.15 21.04 -5.36
CA LEU A 65 -6.74 19.70 -5.48
C LEU A 65 -6.31 18.97 -6.77
N LEU A 66 -6.30 19.65 -7.91
CA LEU A 66 -5.85 19.06 -9.18
C LEU A 66 -4.36 18.71 -9.15
N ILE A 67 -3.52 19.63 -8.62
CA ILE A 67 -2.08 19.44 -8.46
C ILE A 67 -1.79 18.25 -7.54
N MET A 68 -2.54 18.09 -6.45
CA MET A 68 -2.27 16.98 -5.52
C MET A 68 -2.70 15.61 -6.11
N MET A 69 -3.79 15.56 -6.88
CA MET A 69 -4.38 14.29 -7.34
C MET A 69 -3.61 13.68 -8.52
N TYR A 70 -3.09 14.51 -9.43
CA TYR A 70 -2.38 14.03 -10.61
C TYR A 70 -1.18 13.11 -10.28
N PRO A 71 -0.23 13.48 -9.39
CA PRO A 71 0.92 12.63 -9.06
C PRO A 71 0.55 11.29 -8.44
N VAL A 72 -0.52 11.24 -7.63
CA VAL A 72 -1.02 10.00 -7.03
C VAL A 72 -1.49 9.05 -8.12
N LEU A 73 -2.28 9.55 -9.08
CA LEU A 73 -2.87 8.75 -10.15
C LEU A 73 -1.85 8.37 -11.23
N ALA A 74 -0.80 9.16 -11.41
CA ALA A 74 0.35 8.82 -12.25
C ALA A 74 1.14 7.60 -11.71
N LYS A 75 1.17 7.39 -10.38
CA LYS A 75 1.85 6.24 -9.76
C LYS A 75 1.09 4.92 -9.95
N VAL A 76 -0.20 4.95 -10.31
CA VAL A 76 -1.04 3.75 -10.46
C VAL A 76 -0.48 2.83 -11.55
N ARG A 77 -0.34 1.54 -11.23
CA ARG A 77 0.15 0.49 -12.14
C ARG A 77 -1.03 -0.27 -12.75
N TYR A 78 -1.48 0.18 -13.92
CA TYR A 78 -2.64 -0.41 -14.61
C TYR A 78 -2.34 -1.81 -15.18
N ASP A 79 -1.06 -2.13 -15.39
CA ASP A 79 -0.52 -3.40 -15.87
C ASP A 79 -0.52 -4.53 -14.82
N ARG A 80 -0.66 -4.19 -13.52
CA ARG A 80 -0.66 -5.17 -12.42
C ARG A 80 -2.05 -5.49 -11.87
N LEU A 81 -3.10 -5.02 -12.53
CA LEU A 81 -4.46 -5.39 -12.16
C LEU A 81 -4.68 -6.91 -12.32
N ASP A 82 -4.04 -7.54 -13.31
CA ASP A 82 -4.24 -8.95 -13.64
C ASP A 82 -3.62 -9.95 -12.63
N THR A 83 -2.58 -9.56 -11.88
CA THR A 83 -1.91 -10.47 -10.95
C THR A 83 -2.67 -10.66 -9.63
N VAL A 84 -3.47 -9.68 -9.22
CA VAL A 84 -4.25 -9.71 -7.96
C VAL A 84 -5.75 -9.91 -8.22
N THR A 85 -6.26 -9.71 -9.44
CA THR A 85 -7.65 -10.07 -9.82
C THR A 85 -7.99 -11.55 -9.59
N ARG A 86 -6.96 -12.39 -9.38
CA ARG A 86 -7.10 -13.82 -9.06
C ARG A 86 -7.55 -14.10 -7.62
N ASP A 87 -7.27 -13.21 -6.67
CA ASP A 87 -7.73 -13.34 -5.27
C ASP A 87 -9.13 -12.74 -5.10
N ARG A 88 -10.13 -13.50 -5.57
CA ARG A 88 -11.54 -13.08 -5.54
C ARG A 88 -12.06 -12.79 -4.13
N LYS A 89 -11.52 -13.45 -3.10
CA LYS A 89 -11.94 -13.24 -1.70
C LYS A 89 -11.58 -11.84 -1.23
N LEU A 90 -10.32 -11.43 -1.43
CA LEU A 90 -9.85 -10.11 -1.05
C LEU A 90 -10.57 -9.00 -1.84
N LEU A 91 -10.74 -9.19 -3.14
CA LEU A 91 -11.38 -8.18 -4.00
C LEU A 91 -12.85 -7.99 -3.68
N LEU A 92 -13.61 -9.08 -3.58
CA LEU A 92 -15.04 -9.00 -3.30
C LEU A 92 -15.30 -8.43 -1.92
N SER A 93 -14.55 -8.87 -0.90
CA SER A 93 -14.66 -8.31 0.45
C SER A 93 -14.32 -6.83 0.48
N SER A 94 -13.26 -6.39 -0.21
CA SER A 94 -12.90 -4.98 -0.31
C SER A 94 -13.98 -4.17 -1.01
N LEU A 95 -14.50 -4.64 -2.15
CA LEU A 95 -15.55 -3.94 -2.88
C LEU A 95 -16.84 -3.82 -2.07
N LEU A 96 -17.25 -4.88 -1.37
CA LEU A 96 -18.44 -4.85 -0.52
C LEU A 96 -18.25 -3.89 0.66
N LEU A 97 -17.11 -3.97 1.35
CA LEU A 97 -16.83 -3.08 2.48
C LEU A 97 -16.79 -1.62 2.02
N ASN A 98 -16.15 -1.32 0.89
CA ASN A 98 -15.97 0.03 0.41
C ASN A 98 -17.20 0.63 -0.27
N TRP A 99 -17.92 -0.13 -1.09
CA TRP A 99 -18.97 0.43 -1.94
C TRP A 99 -20.38 0.15 -1.46
N VAL A 100 -20.54 -0.75 -0.49
CA VAL A 100 -21.84 -1.09 0.11
C VAL A 100 -21.87 -0.72 1.59
N PHE A 101 -21.04 -1.37 2.40
CA PHE A 101 -21.10 -1.20 3.85
C PHE A 101 -20.65 0.18 4.30
N GLY A 102 -19.54 0.69 3.77
CA GLY A 102 -19.00 1.97 4.20
C GLY A 102 -19.95 3.15 3.96
N PRO A 103 -20.52 3.34 2.75
CA PRO A 103 -21.48 4.41 2.50
C PRO A 103 -22.74 4.28 3.38
N ALA A 104 -23.25 3.05 3.54
CA ALA A 104 -24.40 2.78 4.40
C ALA A 104 -24.12 3.09 5.87
N LEU A 105 -22.95 2.68 6.38
CA LEU A 105 -22.53 2.94 7.75
C LEU A 105 -22.39 4.43 8.01
N MET A 106 -21.73 5.17 7.12
CA MET A 106 -21.57 6.62 7.27
C MET A 106 -22.93 7.32 7.25
N PHE A 107 -23.83 6.92 6.35
CA PHE A 107 -25.20 7.43 6.30
C PHE A 107 -25.92 7.22 7.63
N VAL A 108 -25.89 5.99 8.15
CA VAL A 108 -26.53 5.65 9.44
C VAL A 108 -25.93 6.47 10.58
N LEU A 109 -24.59 6.53 10.69
CA LEU A 109 -23.93 7.31 11.74
C LEU A 109 -24.25 8.79 11.66
N ALA A 110 -24.29 9.36 10.45
CA ALA A 110 -24.61 10.77 10.24
C ALA A 110 -26.06 11.09 10.67
N TRP A 111 -27.02 10.22 10.36
CA TRP A 111 -28.41 10.41 10.79
C TRP A 111 -28.62 10.18 12.29
N LEU A 112 -27.91 9.23 12.89
CA LEU A 112 -28.03 8.92 14.32
C LEU A 112 -27.38 10.00 15.21
N LEU A 113 -26.21 10.51 14.81
CA LEU A 113 -25.39 11.39 15.66
C LEU A 113 -25.54 12.88 15.32
N LEU A 114 -26.07 13.23 14.15
CA LEU A 114 -26.32 14.61 13.72
C LEU A 114 -27.76 14.83 13.20
N PRO A 115 -28.82 14.45 13.94
CA PRO A 115 -30.21 14.58 13.49
C PRO A 115 -30.69 16.03 13.34
N ASP A 116 -30.06 16.98 14.04
CA ASP A 116 -30.38 18.41 14.08
C ASP A 116 -29.45 19.27 13.19
N LEU A 117 -28.40 18.68 12.61
CA LEU A 117 -27.37 19.40 11.82
C LEU A 117 -27.31 18.87 10.38
N PRO A 118 -28.26 19.25 9.49
CA PRO A 118 -28.41 18.65 8.16
C PRO A 118 -27.24 18.95 7.20
N GLU A 119 -26.62 20.12 7.32
CA GLU A 119 -25.44 20.49 6.51
C GLU A 119 -24.24 19.60 6.82
N TYR A 120 -23.92 19.41 8.11
CA TYR A 120 -22.81 18.55 8.54
C TYR A 120 -23.09 17.08 8.23
N ARG A 121 -24.35 16.63 8.40
CA ARG A 121 -24.79 15.29 8.00
C ARG A 121 -24.53 15.03 6.53
N THR A 122 -24.93 15.97 5.67
CA THR A 122 -24.71 15.89 4.21
C THR A 122 -23.22 15.83 3.89
N GLY A 123 -22.41 16.67 4.53
CA GLY A 123 -20.95 16.65 4.38
C GLY A 123 -20.33 15.30 4.77
N LEU A 124 -20.75 14.71 5.89
CA LEU A 124 -20.28 13.39 6.32
C LEU A 124 -20.69 12.28 5.36
N ILE A 125 -21.91 12.32 4.81
CA ILE A 125 -22.33 11.34 3.78
C ILE A 125 -21.42 11.46 2.55
N ILE A 126 -21.14 12.67 2.07
CA ILE A 126 -20.21 12.92 0.95
C ILE A 126 -18.81 12.37 1.27
N VAL A 127 -18.32 12.57 2.50
CA VAL A 127 -17.06 11.98 2.98
C VAL A 127 -17.09 10.45 2.91
N GLY A 128 -18.15 9.81 3.40
CA GLY A 128 -18.27 8.35 3.39
C GLY A 128 -18.37 7.74 2.00
N LEU A 129 -18.73 8.52 0.99
CA LEU A 129 -18.74 8.13 -0.41
C LEU A 129 -17.35 8.23 -1.06
N ALA A 130 -16.49 9.11 -0.53
CA ALA A 130 -15.15 9.32 -1.07
C ALA A 130 -14.18 8.27 -0.50
N ARG A 131 -13.75 7.32 -1.33
CA ARG A 131 -12.84 6.25 -0.91
C ARG A 131 -11.39 6.66 -1.01
N CYS A 132 -10.57 6.23 -0.06
CA CYS A 132 -9.16 6.58 -0.04
C CYS A 132 -8.39 5.92 -1.19
N ILE A 133 -7.47 6.68 -1.78
CA ILE A 133 -6.62 6.26 -2.90
C ILE A 133 -5.14 6.31 -2.49
N ALA A 134 -4.68 7.41 -1.89
CA ALA A 134 -3.25 7.59 -1.59
C ALA A 134 -2.88 7.20 -0.16
N MET A 135 -3.51 7.86 0.82
CA MET A 135 -3.07 7.86 2.20
C MET A 135 -3.09 6.46 2.83
N VAL A 136 -3.99 5.59 2.36
CA VAL A 136 -4.07 4.18 2.76
C VAL A 136 -2.75 3.43 2.58
N ILE A 137 -1.93 3.76 1.57
CA ILE A 137 -0.64 3.11 1.33
C ILE A 137 0.31 3.37 2.51
N ILE A 138 0.29 4.59 3.07
CA ILE A 138 1.14 4.98 4.20
C ILE A 138 0.74 4.17 5.45
N TRP A 139 -0.55 4.11 5.77
CA TRP A 139 -1.05 3.35 6.92
C TRP A 139 -0.78 1.85 6.76
N ASN A 140 -1.01 1.31 5.57
CA ASN A 140 -0.71 -0.07 5.23
C ASN A 140 0.78 -0.39 5.41
N ASP A 141 1.66 0.48 4.92
CA ASP A 141 3.11 0.31 5.06
C ASP A 141 3.57 0.36 6.51
N LEU A 142 3.07 1.33 7.29
CA LEU A 142 3.39 1.45 8.71
C LEU A 142 2.88 0.24 9.50
N ALA A 143 1.72 -0.30 9.14
CA ALA A 143 1.16 -1.51 9.74
C ALA A 143 1.75 -2.82 9.18
N CYS A 144 2.74 -2.77 8.28
CA CYS A 144 3.34 -3.93 7.62
C CYS A 144 2.33 -4.80 6.83
N GLY A 145 1.37 -4.17 6.15
CA GLY A 145 0.42 -4.84 5.26
C GLY A 145 1.00 -5.21 3.90
N ASP A 146 0.19 -5.87 3.06
CA ASP A 146 0.57 -6.29 1.69
C ASP A 146 0.55 -5.08 0.74
N ARG A 147 1.72 -4.73 0.21
CA ARG A 147 1.91 -3.57 -0.67
C ARG A 147 1.30 -3.75 -2.06
N GLU A 148 1.34 -4.96 -2.59
CA GLU A 148 0.82 -5.23 -3.93
C GLU A 148 -0.70 -5.24 -3.91
N ALA A 149 -1.28 -5.90 -2.90
CA ALA A 149 -2.70 -5.86 -2.63
C ALA A 149 -3.19 -4.42 -2.43
N ALA A 150 -2.48 -3.61 -1.62
CA ALA A 150 -2.86 -2.22 -1.38
C ALA A 150 -2.88 -1.41 -2.68
N ALA A 151 -1.85 -1.55 -3.52
CA ALA A 151 -1.78 -0.85 -4.81
C ALA A 151 -2.94 -1.24 -5.74
N VAL A 152 -3.35 -2.50 -5.76
CA VAL A 152 -4.47 -2.94 -6.60
C VAL A 152 -5.80 -2.46 -6.05
N LEU A 153 -6.04 -2.58 -4.75
CA LEU A 153 -7.28 -2.09 -4.14
C LEU A 153 -7.44 -0.58 -4.31
N VAL A 154 -6.35 0.18 -4.22
CA VAL A 154 -6.29 1.61 -4.52
C VAL A 154 -6.69 1.91 -5.96
N ALA A 155 -6.13 1.18 -6.92
CA ALA A 155 -6.44 1.36 -8.34
C ALA A 155 -7.92 1.07 -8.62
N LEU A 156 -8.45 -0.02 -8.07
CA LEU A 156 -9.85 -0.40 -8.21
C LEU A 156 -10.79 0.61 -7.56
N ASN A 157 -10.49 1.07 -6.35
CA ASN A 157 -11.27 2.12 -5.68
C ASN A 157 -11.28 3.40 -6.51
N SER A 158 -10.16 3.80 -7.12
CA SER A 158 -10.12 4.99 -7.97
C SER A 158 -11.08 4.90 -9.16
N ILE A 159 -11.10 3.75 -9.84
CA ILE A 159 -11.99 3.50 -10.99
C ILE A 159 -13.45 3.48 -10.55
N PHE A 160 -13.76 2.71 -9.50
CA PHE A 160 -15.12 2.64 -8.95
C PHE A 160 -15.60 3.99 -8.45
N GLN A 161 -14.72 4.83 -7.91
CA GLN A 161 -15.06 6.16 -7.43
C GLN A 161 -15.47 7.11 -8.55
N VAL A 162 -14.76 7.09 -9.68
CA VAL A 162 -15.21 7.86 -10.86
C VAL A 162 -16.60 7.41 -11.31
N ALA A 163 -16.85 6.10 -11.32
CA ALA A 163 -18.10 5.55 -11.84
C ALA A 163 -19.28 5.72 -10.87
N MET A 164 -19.08 5.40 -9.58
CA MET A 164 -20.14 5.20 -8.60
C MET A 164 -20.33 6.35 -7.63
N PHE A 165 -19.37 7.28 -7.49
CA PHE A 165 -19.52 8.37 -6.52
C PHE A 165 -20.76 9.22 -6.79
N ALA A 166 -20.99 9.62 -8.05
CA ALA A 166 -22.16 10.42 -8.40
C ALA A 166 -23.48 9.63 -8.23
N VAL A 167 -23.46 8.35 -8.61
CA VAL A 167 -24.62 7.45 -8.48
C VAL A 167 -25.00 7.25 -7.03
N LEU A 168 -24.03 6.91 -6.18
CA LEU A 168 -24.25 6.71 -4.75
C LEU A 168 -24.54 8.04 -4.04
N GLY A 169 -23.94 9.15 -4.47
CA GLY A 169 -24.27 10.49 -3.99
C GLY A 169 -25.75 10.83 -4.20
N TRP A 170 -26.25 10.63 -5.42
CA TRP A 170 -27.67 10.78 -5.71
C TRP A 170 -28.55 9.84 -4.87
N PHE A 171 -28.15 8.56 -4.75
CA PHE A 171 -28.90 7.58 -3.99
C PHE A 171 -29.00 7.96 -2.49
N TYR A 172 -27.87 8.22 -1.83
CA TYR A 172 -27.81 8.48 -0.39
C TYR A 172 -28.28 9.89 0.00
N LEU A 173 -28.20 10.89 -0.89
CA LEU A 173 -28.64 12.25 -0.59
C LEU A 173 -30.07 12.55 -1.03
N SER A 174 -30.62 11.83 -2.03
CA SER A 174 -31.95 12.11 -2.57
C SER A 174 -32.93 10.95 -2.44
N VAL A 175 -32.54 9.76 -2.89
CA VAL A 175 -33.46 8.62 -3.02
C VAL A 175 -33.74 7.96 -1.68
N LEU A 176 -32.68 7.54 -0.97
CA LEU A 176 -32.78 6.80 0.28
C LEU A 176 -33.48 7.62 1.39
N PRO A 177 -33.15 8.90 1.64
CA PRO A 177 -33.91 9.72 2.58
C PRO A 177 -35.39 9.84 2.21
N GLY A 178 -35.70 9.94 0.90
CA GLY A 178 -37.07 10.00 0.41
C GLY A 178 -37.86 8.70 0.69
N TRP A 179 -37.23 7.54 0.54
CA TRP A 179 -37.84 6.24 0.89
C TRP A 179 -38.05 6.08 2.39
N LEU A 180 -37.16 6.63 3.21
CA LEU A 180 -37.22 6.57 4.67
C LEU A 180 -38.13 7.65 5.29
N GLY A 181 -38.76 8.51 4.49
CA GLY A 181 -39.60 9.61 4.97
C GLY A 181 -38.81 10.70 5.72
N LEU A 182 -37.50 10.78 5.50
CA LEU A 182 -36.61 11.72 6.18
C LEU A 182 -36.60 13.07 5.46
N GLU A 183 -36.24 14.14 6.19
CA GLU A 183 -36.06 15.46 5.60
C GLU A 183 -35.00 15.42 4.50
N ARG A 184 -35.43 15.75 3.29
CA ARG A 184 -34.53 15.96 2.16
C ARG A 184 -34.08 17.41 2.26
N THR A 185 -32.79 17.64 2.48
CA THR A 185 -32.20 18.93 2.14
C THR A 185 -32.56 19.17 0.69
N THR A 186 -33.38 20.19 0.41
CA THR A 186 -33.81 20.53 -0.94
C THR A 186 -32.57 20.80 -1.75
N ILE A 187 -32.10 19.79 -2.47
CA ILE A 187 -30.95 19.93 -3.33
C ILE A 187 -31.42 20.80 -4.48
N ALA A 188 -31.26 22.11 -4.36
CA ALA A 188 -31.40 23.03 -5.47
C ALA A 188 -30.37 22.71 -6.58
N THR A 189 -29.34 21.94 -6.23
CA THR A 189 -28.28 21.48 -7.12
C THR A 189 -28.61 20.11 -7.74
N SER A 190 -28.60 20.04 -9.07
CA SER A 190 -28.87 18.79 -9.77
C SER A 190 -27.80 17.74 -9.43
N PRO A 191 -28.12 16.43 -9.31
CA PRO A 191 -27.14 15.33 -9.27
C PRO A 191 -26.06 15.44 -10.36
N TRP A 192 -26.39 16.12 -11.46
CA TRP A 192 -25.47 16.51 -12.52
C TRP A 192 -24.28 17.36 -12.07
N GLN A 193 -24.46 18.26 -11.10
CA GLN A 193 -23.39 19.11 -10.58
C GLN A 193 -22.37 18.29 -9.78
N ILE A 194 -22.84 17.32 -8.97
CA ILE A 194 -21.96 16.37 -8.27
C ILE A 194 -21.16 15.57 -9.30
N ALA A 195 -21.83 15.05 -10.35
CA ALA A 195 -21.17 14.31 -11.43
C ALA A 195 -20.11 15.17 -12.17
N LYS A 196 -20.45 16.42 -12.52
CA LYS A 196 -19.52 17.38 -13.16
C LYS A 196 -18.30 17.62 -12.26
N SER A 197 -18.49 17.85 -10.96
CA SER A 197 -17.39 18.07 -10.01
C SER A 197 -16.49 16.85 -9.86
N VAL A 198 -17.05 15.64 -9.76
CA VAL A 198 -16.25 14.41 -9.71
C VAL A 198 -15.44 14.23 -11.00
N LEU A 199 -16.05 14.50 -12.16
CA LEU A 199 -15.35 14.39 -13.43
C LEU A 199 -14.19 15.39 -13.53
N ILE A 200 -14.37 16.62 -13.05
CA ILE A 200 -13.31 17.64 -13.04
C ILE A 200 -12.20 17.28 -12.04
N PHE A 201 -12.55 16.99 -10.79
CA PHE A 201 -11.57 16.82 -9.71
C PHE A 201 -10.90 15.45 -9.69
N LEU A 202 -11.59 14.39 -10.14
CA LEU A 202 -11.04 13.04 -10.18
C LEU A 202 -10.83 12.53 -11.61
N GLY A 203 -11.79 12.74 -12.50
CA GLY A 203 -11.74 12.24 -13.88
C GLY A 203 -10.58 12.82 -14.69
N LEU A 204 -10.39 14.14 -14.64
CA LEU A 204 -9.31 14.82 -15.39
C LEU A 204 -7.91 14.41 -14.87
N PRO A 205 -7.62 14.43 -13.54
CA PRO A 205 -6.35 13.91 -13.03
C PRO A 205 -6.12 12.42 -13.31
N LEU A 206 -7.17 11.59 -13.29
CA LEU A 206 -7.07 10.17 -13.62
C LEU A 206 -6.67 9.97 -15.09
N LEU A 207 -7.34 10.68 -16.01
CA LEU A 207 -7.02 10.65 -17.43
C LEU A 207 -5.59 11.15 -17.68
N ALA A 208 -5.19 12.25 -17.04
CA ALA A 208 -3.83 12.78 -17.15
C ALA A 208 -2.79 11.79 -16.58
N GLY A 209 -3.06 11.16 -15.43
CA GLY A 209 -2.21 10.13 -14.85
C GLY A 209 -2.06 8.92 -15.77
N TYR A 210 -3.16 8.44 -16.33
CA TYR A 210 -3.16 7.33 -17.29
C TYR A 210 -2.40 7.66 -18.58
N LEU A 211 -2.68 8.81 -19.20
CA LEU A 211 -2.02 9.24 -20.44
C LEU A 211 -0.52 9.50 -20.22
N SER A 212 -0.15 10.19 -19.13
CA SER A 212 1.26 10.46 -18.81
C SER A 212 2.06 9.17 -18.62
N ARG A 213 1.46 8.16 -17.98
CA ARG A 213 2.06 6.83 -17.84
C ARG A 213 2.18 6.11 -19.18
N ARG A 214 1.09 5.99 -19.92
CA ARG A 214 1.05 5.26 -21.20
C ARG A 214 2.00 5.88 -22.24
N ILE A 215 2.02 7.20 -22.33
CA ILE A 215 2.91 7.92 -23.25
C ILE A 215 4.36 7.88 -22.74
N GLY A 216 4.58 8.10 -21.45
CA GLY A 216 5.91 8.11 -20.84
C GLY A 216 6.62 6.75 -20.93
N GLU A 217 5.91 5.66 -20.65
CA GLU A 217 6.44 4.30 -20.76
C GLU A 217 6.69 3.92 -22.23
N LYS A 218 5.81 4.32 -23.16
CA LYS A 218 5.99 4.06 -24.60
C LYS A 218 7.16 4.84 -25.19
N ALA A 219 7.38 6.09 -24.76
CA ALA A 219 8.41 6.95 -25.34
C ALA A 219 9.81 6.73 -24.74
N ASN A 220 9.90 6.53 -23.41
CA ASN A 220 11.18 6.51 -22.69
C ASN A 220 11.45 5.21 -21.91
N GLY A 221 10.52 4.25 -21.97
CA GLY A 221 10.61 3.00 -21.22
C GLY A 221 10.20 3.13 -19.74
N ARG A 222 9.87 1.99 -19.14
CA ARG A 222 9.38 1.88 -17.75
C ARG A 222 10.38 2.39 -16.72
N ASN A 223 11.66 2.03 -16.88
CA ASN A 223 12.71 2.40 -15.95
C ASN A 223 12.86 3.92 -15.83
N TRP A 224 12.75 4.66 -16.94
CA TRP A 224 12.78 6.12 -16.90
C TRP A 224 11.57 6.71 -16.17
N TYR A 225 10.38 6.16 -16.44
CA TYR A 225 9.15 6.64 -15.79
C TYR A 225 9.23 6.47 -14.27
N GLU A 226 9.67 5.32 -13.79
CA GLU A 226 9.73 5.01 -12.36
C GLU A 226 10.93 5.66 -11.64
N SER A 227 12.10 5.78 -12.28
CA SER A 227 13.31 6.31 -11.63
C SER A 227 13.49 7.83 -11.75
N ARG A 228 12.93 8.49 -12.77
CA ARG A 228 13.13 9.92 -13.04
C ARG A 228 11.85 10.73 -12.99
N PHE A 229 10.81 10.28 -13.68
CA PHE A 229 9.57 11.06 -13.79
C PHE A 229 8.77 11.04 -12.48
N LEU A 230 8.48 9.86 -11.94
CA LEU A 230 7.70 9.72 -10.69
C LEU A 230 8.35 10.41 -9.49
N PRO A 231 9.67 10.32 -9.23
CA PRO A 231 10.30 11.03 -8.11
C PRO A 231 10.26 12.55 -8.25
N LYS A 232 10.24 13.08 -9.48
CA LYS A 232 10.13 14.53 -9.74
C LYS A 232 8.71 15.06 -9.56
N VAL A 233 7.71 14.29 -9.96
CA VAL A 233 6.29 14.66 -9.88
C VAL A 233 5.69 14.35 -8.50
N GLY A 234 6.19 13.32 -7.83
CA GLY A 234 5.69 12.83 -6.54
C GLY A 234 5.51 13.90 -5.44
N PRO A 235 6.50 14.76 -5.16
CA PRO A 235 6.40 15.79 -4.11
C PRO A 235 5.29 16.82 -4.33
N TRP A 236 4.86 17.04 -5.59
CA TRP A 236 3.76 17.96 -5.88
C TRP A 236 2.43 17.49 -5.30
N ALA A 237 2.26 16.19 -5.03
CA ALA A 237 1.11 15.67 -4.29
C ALA A 237 1.01 16.34 -2.93
N LEU A 238 2.12 16.31 -2.19
CA LEU A 238 2.21 16.87 -0.85
C LEU A 238 2.08 18.39 -0.86
N TYR A 239 2.73 19.07 -1.81
CA TYR A 239 2.63 20.53 -1.89
C TYR A 239 1.21 20.99 -2.20
N GLY A 240 0.51 20.33 -3.13
CA GLY A 240 -0.90 20.61 -3.42
C GLY A 240 -1.79 20.35 -2.21
N LEU A 241 -1.56 19.25 -1.49
CA LEU A 241 -2.29 18.91 -0.26
C LEU A 241 -2.11 19.98 0.82
N LEU A 242 -0.86 20.31 1.19
CA LEU A 242 -0.57 21.29 2.24
C LEU A 242 -1.09 22.68 1.86
N PHE A 243 -0.92 23.09 0.60
CA PHE A 243 -1.48 24.34 0.10
C PHE A 243 -3.01 24.38 0.25
N THR A 244 -3.70 23.32 -0.17
CA THR A 244 -5.15 23.23 -0.07
C THR A 244 -5.60 23.28 1.39
N ILE A 245 -4.92 22.56 2.30
CA ILE A 245 -5.21 22.60 3.74
C ILE A 245 -5.06 24.01 4.30
N VAL A 246 -3.96 24.72 3.99
CA VAL A 246 -3.75 26.11 4.45
C VAL A 246 -4.92 27.00 4.02
N ILE A 247 -5.29 26.95 2.74
CA ILE A 247 -6.38 27.79 2.22
C ILE A 247 -7.71 27.42 2.87
N LEU A 248 -8.03 26.14 3.00
CA LEU A 248 -9.28 25.68 3.61
C LEU A 248 -9.40 26.11 5.07
N PHE A 249 -8.35 25.90 5.87
CA PHE A 249 -8.34 26.32 7.28
C PHE A 249 -8.32 27.84 7.44
N ALA A 250 -7.76 28.57 6.47
CA ALA A 250 -7.85 30.03 6.47
C ALA A 250 -9.27 30.53 6.17
N LEU A 251 -10.04 29.83 5.34
CA LEU A 251 -11.43 30.17 5.05
C LEU A 251 -12.42 29.68 6.13
N GLN A 252 -12.14 28.53 6.74
CA GLN A 252 -13.01 27.88 7.73
C GLN A 252 -12.62 28.17 9.18
N GLY A 253 -11.56 28.94 9.41
CA GLY A 253 -10.97 29.13 10.73
C GLY A 253 -11.92 29.72 11.76
N ASP A 254 -12.75 30.70 11.35
CA ASP A 254 -13.75 31.29 12.25
C ASP A 254 -14.78 30.26 12.73
N GLN A 255 -15.23 29.36 11.84
CA GLN A 255 -16.17 28.30 12.23
C GLN A 255 -15.52 27.30 13.19
N ILE A 256 -14.27 26.91 12.93
CA ILE A 256 -13.52 25.95 13.75
C ILE A 256 -13.25 26.50 15.15
N ILE A 257 -12.88 27.78 15.26
CA ILE A 257 -12.51 28.41 16.53
C ILE A 257 -13.76 28.80 17.35
N CYS A 258 -14.77 29.38 16.71
CA CYS A 258 -15.95 29.90 17.41
C CYS A 258 -17.02 28.83 17.69
N ARG A 259 -16.99 27.68 17.00
CA ARG A 259 -17.95 26.58 17.18
C ARG A 259 -17.28 25.22 17.45
N PRO A 260 -16.48 25.09 18.53
CA PRO A 260 -15.77 23.84 18.83
C PRO A 260 -16.70 22.66 19.11
N GLN A 261 -17.91 22.94 19.61
CA GLN A 261 -18.94 21.93 19.83
C GLN A 261 -19.37 21.24 18.53
N ASP A 262 -19.50 21.97 17.43
CA ASP A 262 -19.91 21.43 16.14
C ASP A 262 -18.81 20.52 15.57
N VAL A 263 -17.55 20.95 15.69
CA VAL A 263 -16.37 20.14 15.33
C VAL A 263 -16.34 18.83 16.11
N ALA A 264 -16.59 18.87 17.42
CA ALA A 264 -16.63 17.67 18.26
C ALA A 264 -17.79 16.73 17.87
N ARG A 265 -18.96 17.28 17.53
CA ARG A 265 -20.12 16.50 17.06
C ARG A 265 -19.87 15.86 15.70
N ILE A 266 -19.11 16.50 14.81
CA ILE A 266 -18.66 15.93 13.53
C ILE A 266 -17.60 14.84 13.75
N ALA A 267 -16.70 15.01 14.72
CA ALA A 267 -15.64 14.05 15.01
C ALA A 267 -16.18 12.69 15.50
N LEU A 268 -17.26 12.69 16.28
CA LEU A 268 -17.84 11.47 16.86
C LEU A 268 -18.25 10.40 15.82
N PRO A 269 -19.08 10.71 14.79
CA PRO A 269 -19.41 9.76 13.74
C PRO A 269 -18.19 9.33 12.92
N LEU A 270 -17.21 10.20 12.70
CA LEU A 270 -15.96 9.84 12.01
C LEU A 270 -15.14 8.82 12.81
N LEU A 271 -14.98 9.06 14.12
CA LEU A 271 -14.30 8.13 15.03
C LEU A 271 -14.98 6.76 15.02
N ALA A 272 -16.31 6.74 15.16
CA ALA A 272 -17.10 5.50 15.11
C ALA A 272 -16.95 4.81 13.76
N TYR A 273 -17.05 5.55 12.65
CA TYR A 273 -16.90 5.03 11.30
C TYR A 273 -15.54 4.35 11.12
N PHE A 274 -14.44 5.03 11.45
CA PHE A 274 -13.09 4.48 11.28
C PHE A 274 -12.87 3.23 12.13
N ALA A 275 -13.30 3.25 13.39
CA ALA A 275 -13.18 2.11 14.29
C ALA A 275 -13.99 0.91 13.78
N ILE A 276 -15.25 1.11 13.40
CA ILE A 276 -16.15 0.04 12.94
C ILE A 276 -15.69 -0.51 11.59
N MET A 277 -15.33 0.34 10.63
CA MET A 277 -14.87 -0.10 9.31
C MET A 277 -13.55 -0.88 9.41
N TRP A 278 -12.60 -0.38 10.21
CA TRP A 278 -11.34 -1.08 10.41
C TRP A 278 -11.57 -2.42 11.12
N ALA A 279 -12.34 -2.45 12.21
CA ALA A 279 -12.64 -3.67 12.94
C ALA A 279 -13.40 -4.68 12.08
N GLY A 280 -14.40 -4.23 11.32
CA GLY A 280 -15.15 -5.04 10.37
C GLY A 280 -14.26 -5.61 9.26
N GLY A 281 -13.37 -4.80 8.69
CA GLY A 281 -12.37 -5.27 7.72
C GLY A 281 -11.42 -6.31 8.32
N TYR A 282 -11.00 -6.13 9.57
CA TYR A 282 -10.15 -7.08 10.28
C TYR A 282 -10.88 -8.40 10.57
N LEU A 283 -12.14 -8.34 11.00
CA LEU A 283 -12.99 -9.51 11.25
C LEU A 283 -13.27 -10.28 9.97
N VAL A 284 -13.61 -9.59 8.87
CA VAL A 284 -13.84 -10.21 7.57
C VAL A 284 -12.56 -10.86 7.04
N GLY A 285 -11.42 -10.16 7.11
CA GLY A 285 -10.14 -10.72 6.68
C GLY A 285 -9.70 -11.93 7.51
N ALA A 286 -9.94 -11.91 8.82
CA ALA A 286 -9.71 -13.04 9.71
C ALA A 286 -10.65 -14.22 9.40
N ALA A 287 -11.94 -13.97 9.20
CA ALA A 287 -12.92 -15.00 8.84
C ALA A 287 -12.63 -15.66 7.48
N LEU A 288 -12.11 -14.88 6.53
CA LEU A 288 -11.68 -15.36 5.22
C LEU A 288 -10.27 -15.97 5.22
N GLN A 289 -9.57 -15.95 6.35
CA GLN A 289 -8.22 -16.46 6.55
C GLN A 289 -7.19 -15.87 5.57
N LEU A 290 -7.27 -14.55 5.31
CA LEU A 290 -6.40 -13.87 4.34
C LEU A 290 -4.94 -13.70 4.82
N GLY A 291 -4.65 -14.03 6.08
CA GLY A 291 -3.37 -13.73 6.73
C GLY A 291 -3.26 -12.27 7.16
N TYR A 292 -2.29 -11.97 8.04
CA TYR A 292 -2.14 -10.66 8.66
C TYR A 292 -1.97 -9.53 7.62
N GLN A 293 -1.08 -9.72 6.66
CA GLN A 293 -0.69 -8.66 5.72
C GLN A 293 -1.88 -8.21 4.87
N ARG A 294 -2.62 -9.16 4.27
CA ARG A 294 -3.80 -8.87 3.46
C ARG A 294 -4.99 -8.41 4.28
N THR A 295 -5.19 -8.96 5.49
CA THR A 295 -6.25 -8.50 6.41
C THR A 295 -6.02 -7.04 6.81
N THR A 296 -4.77 -6.69 7.12
CA THR A 296 -4.37 -5.31 7.44
C THR A 296 -4.64 -4.40 6.23
N THR A 297 -4.24 -4.82 5.03
CA THR A 297 -4.53 -4.08 3.79
C THR A 297 -6.03 -3.88 3.56
N LEU A 298 -6.83 -4.93 3.72
CA LEU A 298 -8.28 -4.86 3.61
C LEU A 298 -8.89 -3.87 4.61
N ALA A 299 -8.50 -3.97 5.88
CA ALA A 299 -9.01 -3.14 6.97
C ALA A 299 -8.69 -1.65 6.79
N PHE A 300 -7.44 -1.31 6.45
CA PHE A 300 -7.07 0.09 6.19
C PHE A 300 -7.73 0.63 4.92
N THR A 301 -7.83 -0.19 3.87
CA THR A 301 -8.55 0.21 2.64
C THR A 301 -10.02 0.50 2.93
N ALA A 302 -10.67 -0.33 3.74
CA ALA A 302 -12.08 -0.18 4.11
C ALA A 302 -12.35 1.04 4.99
N ALA A 303 -11.44 1.34 5.92
CA ALA A 303 -11.60 2.43 6.89
C ALA A 303 -11.27 3.82 6.33
N SER A 304 -10.27 3.93 5.45
CA SER A 304 -9.82 5.24 4.98
C SER A 304 -10.77 5.88 3.96
N ASN A 305 -10.91 7.21 4.04
CA ASN A 305 -11.68 8.01 3.09
C ASN A 305 -10.77 8.96 2.29
N ASN A 306 -11.31 9.57 1.24
CA ASN A 306 -10.64 10.63 0.46
C ASN A 306 -11.31 11.96 0.76
N PHE A 307 -10.83 12.61 1.82
CA PHE A 307 -11.38 13.87 2.29
C PHE A 307 -11.22 14.98 1.27
N GLU A 308 -10.16 14.96 0.50
CA GLU A 308 -9.86 16.03 -0.41
C GLU A 308 -10.84 16.04 -1.60
N LEU A 309 -11.23 14.86 -2.12
CA LEU A 309 -12.35 14.78 -3.07
C LEU A 309 -13.67 15.16 -2.42
N ALA A 310 -13.94 14.72 -1.18
CA ALA A 310 -15.17 15.06 -0.49
C ALA A 310 -15.31 16.59 -0.31
N ILE A 311 -14.23 17.25 0.09
CA ILE A 311 -14.14 18.72 0.18
C ILE A 311 -14.31 19.33 -1.20
N ALA A 312 -13.65 18.82 -2.24
CA ALA A 312 -13.79 19.32 -3.61
C ALA A 312 -15.25 19.32 -4.08
N VAL A 313 -15.94 18.20 -3.88
CA VAL A 313 -17.36 18.05 -4.24
C VAL A 313 -18.25 18.94 -3.36
N ALA A 314 -17.99 19.01 -2.05
CA ALA A 314 -18.74 19.84 -1.14
C ALA A 314 -18.63 21.33 -1.51
N ILE A 315 -17.42 21.81 -1.78
CA ILE A 315 -17.16 23.20 -2.20
C ILE A 315 -17.80 23.49 -3.55
N ALA A 316 -17.66 22.59 -4.50
CA ALA A 316 -18.21 22.80 -5.83
C ALA A 316 -19.74 22.70 -5.91
N THR A 317 -20.37 22.07 -4.91
CA THR A 317 -21.84 21.90 -4.86
C THR A 317 -22.50 22.89 -3.89
N TYR A 318 -21.87 23.19 -2.76
CA TYR A 318 -22.46 23.97 -1.66
C TYR A 318 -21.67 25.23 -1.31
N GLY A 319 -20.46 25.42 -1.85
CA GLY A 319 -19.61 26.57 -1.61
C GLY A 319 -18.51 26.33 -0.55
N ALA A 320 -17.48 27.17 -0.61
CA ALA A 320 -16.27 27.03 0.21
C ALA A 320 -16.50 27.24 1.71
N SER A 321 -17.49 28.06 2.08
CA SER A 321 -17.87 28.42 3.45
C SER A 321 -19.02 27.57 4.03
N SER A 322 -19.51 26.58 3.28
CA SER A 322 -20.63 25.72 3.69
C SER A 322 -20.29 24.78 4.84
N GLY A 323 -21.31 24.35 5.60
CA GLY A 323 -21.13 23.32 6.63
C GLY A 323 -20.70 21.96 6.08
N GLN A 324 -21.10 21.63 4.85
CA GLN A 324 -20.66 20.43 4.13
C GLN A 324 -19.15 20.43 3.91
N ALA A 325 -18.58 21.58 3.51
CA ALA A 325 -17.14 21.74 3.34
C ALA A 325 -16.41 21.66 4.70
N LEU A 326 -16.96 22.27 5.75
CA LEU A 326 -16.41 22.17 7.11
C LEU A 326 -16.33 20.71 7.59
N ALA A 327 -17.38 19.91 7.39
CA ALA A 327 -17.37 18.49 7.76
C ALA A 327 -16.26 17.71 7.05
N GLY A 328 -15.98 18.03 5.78
CA GLY A 328 -14.84 17.50 5.05
C GLY A 328 -13.50 17.92 5.63
N VAL A 329 -13.35 19.18 6.04
CA VAL A 329 -12.12 19.75 6.64
C VAL A 329 -11.82 19.18 8.04
N VAL A 330 -12.84 18.89 8.83
CA VAL A 330 -12.69 18.19 10.13
C VAL A 330 -12.20 16.75 9.93
N GLY A 331 -12.45 16.17 8.76
CA GLY A 331 -11.99 14.85 8.38
C GLY A 331 -10.53 14.54 8.65
N PRO A 332 -9.57 15.21 7.98
CA PRO A 332 -8.13 15.02 8.21
C PRO A 332 -7.68 15.25 9.64
N LEU A 333 -8.32 16.17 10.38
CA LEU A 333 -8.04 16.41 11.80
C LEU A 333 -8.27 15.15 12.65
N ILE A 334 -9.27 14.34 12.28
CA ILE A 334 -9.66 13.13 13.00
C ILE A 334 -9.03 11.87 12.39
N GLU A 335 -9.01 11.74 11.07
CA GLU A 335 -8.50 10.54 10.39
C GLU A 335 -7.05 10.25 10.73
N VAL A 336 -6.18 11.26 10.60
CA VAL A 336 -4.73 11.08 10.79
C VAL A 336 -4.39 10.48 12.17
N PRO A 337 -4.81 11.07 13.31
CA PRO A 337 -4.50 10.50 14.61
C PRO A 337 -5.16 9.13 14.83
N VAL A 338 -6.38 8.93 14.34
CA VAL A 338 -7.12 7.67 14.51
C VAL A 338 -6.46 6.53 13.73
N LEU A 339 -6.13 6.75 12.47
CA LEU A 339 -5.50 5.72 11.64
C LEU A 339 -4.09 5.41 12.12
N VAL A 340 -3.32 6.39 12.61
CA VAL A 340 -2.06 6.14 13.34
C VAL A 340 -2.31 5.25 14.56
N GLY A 341 -3.33 5.55 15.36
CA GLY A 341 -3.72 4.70 16.49
C GLY A 341 -4.03 3.26 16.05
N LEU A 342 -4.83 3.10 14.99
CA LEU A 342 -5.18 1.80 14.42
C LEU A 342 -3.99 1.07 13.80
N VAL A 343 -2.95 1.75 13.33
CA VAL A 343 -1.68 1.14 12.94
C VAL A 343 -1.03 0.45 14.15
N TYR A 344 -0.94 1.14 15.28
CA TYR A 344 -0.41 0.54 16.51
C TYR A 344 -1.27 -0.62 17.01
N VAL A 345 -2.60 -0.50 16.92
CA VAL A 345 -3.51 -1.60 17.25
C VAL A 345 -3.28 -2.79 16.29
N SER A 346 -3.14 -2.55 14.99
CA SER A 346 -2.84 -3.59 14.00
C SER A 346 -1.52 -4.31 14.33
N LEU A 347 -0.46 -3.56 14.64
CA LEU A 347 0.84 -4.11 15.02
C LEU A 347 0.78 -4.91 16.34
N ALA A 348 -0.03 -4.48 17.30
CA ALA A 348 -0.27 -5.23 18.54
C ALA A 348 -1.11 -6.49 18.29
N LEU A 349 -2.08 -6.43 17.38
CA LEU A 349 -2.82 -7.60 16.94
C LEU A 349 -1.94 -8.57 16.16
N ARG A 350 -0.92 -8.09 15.43
CA ARG A 350 0.07 -8.94 14.78
C ARG A 350 0.72 -9.86 15.79
N THR A 351 1.23 -9.36 16.91
CA THR A 351 1.91 -10.20 17.90
C THR A 351 0.97 -11.15 18.64
N ARG A 352 -0.34 -10.83 18.72
CA ARG A 352 -1.35 -11.68 19.38
C ARG A 352 -2.01 -12.70 18.45
N LEU A 353 -2.21 -12.35 17.18
CA LEU A 353 -2.81 -13.19 16.13
C LEU A 353 -1.76 -13.95 15.33
N SER A 354 -0.50 -13.51 15.36
CA SER A 354 0.65 -14.41 15.25
C SER A 354 0.68 -15.31 16.49
N ARG A 355 -0.33 -16.18 16.61
CA ARG A 355 -0.01 -17.56 16.95
C ARG A 355 1.07 -17.98 15.95
N PRO A 356 2.13 -18.69 16.37
CA PRO A 356 3.01 -19.33 15.41
C PRO A 356 2.08 -20.09 14.47
N THR A 357 2.07 -19.69 13.21
CA THR A 357 1.24 -20.36 12.23
C THR A 357 1.79 -21.77 12.19
N THR A 358 1.11 -22.70 12.86
CA THR A 358 1.13 -24.11 12.48
C THR A 358 0.44 -24.17 11.11
N ASN A 359 1.08 -23.58 10.10
CA ASN A 359 0.71 -23.72 8.71
C ASN A 359 1.59 -24.85 8.20
N GLN A 360 1.07 -26.06 8.36
CA GLN A 360 1.28 -27.17 7.43
C GLN A 360 2.69 -27.26 6.85
N GLN A 361 3.67 -27.18 7.75
CA GLN A 361 4.91 -27.89 7.59
C GLN A 361 4.48 -29.35 7.59
N LEU A 362 4.65 -30.05 6.47
CA LEU A 362 5.14 -31.43 6.61
C LEU A 362 6.25 -31.35 7.66
N PRO A 363 6.19 -32.16 8.72
CA PRO A 363 6.88 -31.90 9.98
C PRO A 363 8.27 -31.33 9.73
N LEU A 364 8.42 -30.02 9.96
CA LEU A 364 9.72 -29.38 9.93
C LEU A 364 10.32 -29.76 11.27
N ASP A 365 11.11 -30.84 11.22
CA ASP A 365 12.03 -31.17 12.29
C ASP A 365 12.80 -29.89 12.62
N ILE A 366 12.56 -29.37 13.82
CA ILE A 366 13.09 -28.10 14.33
C ILE A 366 14.64 -28.11 14.44
N ASP A 367 15.29 -29.20 14.02
CA ASP A 367 16.73 -29.41 14.07
C ASP A 367 17.43 -29.37 12.70
N LYS A 368 16.73 -29.08 11.59
CA LYS A 368 17.34 -29.14 10.25
C LYS A 368 17.80 -27.76 9.76
N PRO A 369 19.10 -27.56 9.47
CA PRO A 369 19.58 -26.31 8.89
C PRO A 369 19.01 -26.11 7.49
N SER A 370 18.80 -24.85 7.11
CA SER A 370 18.20 -24.45 5.84
C SER A 370 19.18 -23.67 4.96
N VAL A 371 19.24 -24.05 3.68
CA VAL A 371 20.17 -23.48 2.68
C VAL A 371 19.40 -22.96 1.47
N LEU A 372 19.67 -21.70 1.10
CA LEU A 372 19.16 -21.08 -0.12
C LEU A 372 20.27 -20.80 -1.12
N PHE A 373 20.17 -21.40 -2.31
CA PHE A 373 21.06 -21.14 -3.43
C PHE A 373 20.49 -20.08 -4.37
N VAL A 374 21.26 -19.01 -4.61
CA VAL A 374 20.83 -17.87 -5.42
C VAL A 374 21.77 -17.68 -6.60
N CYS A 375 21.26 -17.70 -7.83
CA CYS A 375 21.99 -17.22 -9.00
C CYS A 375 21.12 -16.22 -9.78
N VAL A 376 21.57 -15.70 -10.93
CA VAL A 376 20.78 -14.74 -11.70
C VAL A 376 19.50 -15.38 -12.23
N HIS A 377 19.60 -16.44 -13.02
CA HIS A 377 18.45 -17.00 -13.75
C HIS A 377 17.74 -18.18 -13.09
N ASN A 378 18.27 -18.73 -12.00
CA ASN A 378 17.77 -19.96 -11.36
C ASN A 378 17.50 -21.13 -12.33
N ALA A 379 18.31 -21.22 -13.38
CA ALA A 379 18.21 -22.24 -14.43
C ALA A 379 19.48 -23.12 -14.54
N GLY A 380 20.53 -22.80 -13.79
CA GLY A 380 21.84 -23.48 -13.88
C GLY A 380 22.47 -23.73 -12.51
N ARG A 381 23.48 -22.93 -12.13
CA ARG A 381 24.27 -23.08 -10.88
C ARG A 381 23.42 -23.39 -9.64
N SER A 382 22.40 -22.58 -9.35
CA SER A 382 21.58 -22.80 -8.15
C SER A 382 20.65 -24.01 -8.23
N GLN A 383 20.29 -24.48 -9.44
CA GLN A 383 19.55 -25.73 -9.62
C GLN A 383 20.46 -26.94 -9.42
N MET A 384 21.69 -26.91 -9.95
CA MET A 384 22.69 -27.97 -9.71
C MET A 384 23.00 -28.10 -8.22
N ALA A 385 23.28 -26.98 -7.56
CA ALA A 385 23.61 -26.97 -6.14
C ALA A 385 22.45 -27.47 -5.27
N ALA A 386 21.22 -27.04 -5.57
CA ALA A 386 20.05 -27.51 -4.84
C ALA A 386 19.79 -29.02 -5.09
N GLY A 387 19.92 -29.49 -6.33
CA GLY A 387 19.77 -30.91 -6.67
C GLY A 387 20.80 -31.79 -5.98
N LEU A 388 22.08 -31.39 -6.01
CA LEU A 388 23.18 -32.10 -5.33
C LEU A 388 23.02 -32.12 -3.82
N LEU A 389 22.69 -30.98 -3.20
CA LEU A 389 22.51 -30.93 -1.74
C LEU A 389 21.31 -31.77 -1.31
N THR A 390 20.20 -31.74 -2.05
CA THR A 390 19.02 -32.58 -1.76
C THR A 390 19.36 -34.07 -1.90
N HIS A 391 20.11 -34.45 -2.94
CA HIS A 391 20.50 -35.83 -3.19
C HIS A 391 21.45 -36.37 -2.10
N LEU A 392 22.43 -35.58 -1.66
CA LEU A 392 23.46 -36.00 -0.71
C LEU A 392 23.05 -35.85 0.77
N ALA A 393 22.32 -34.79 1.10
CA ALA A 393 21.85 -34.56 2.47
C ALA A 393 20.55 -35.31 2.78
N GLY A 394 19.77 -35.67 1.76
CA GLY A 394 18.41 -36.19 1.92
C GLY A 394 17.57 -35.19 2.71
N ASP A 395 16.75 -35.71 3.62
CA ASP A 395 15.87 -34.87 4.44
C ASP A 395 16.60 -34.12 5.56
N ARG A 396 17.94 -34.21 5.71
CA ARG A 396 18.67 -33.62 6.85
C ARG A 396 18.85 -32.10 6.76
N ILE A 397 18.70 -31.53 5.57
CA ILE A 397 18.89 -30.10 5.30
C ILE A 397 17.72 -29.63 4.45
N GLU A 398 17.10 -28.50 4.80
CA GLU A 398 16.08 -27.88 3.96
C GLU A 398 16.74 -27.12 2.81
N VAL A 399 16.47 -27.51 1.57
CA VAL A 399 17.14 -26.96 0.38
C VAL A 399 16.19 -26.14 -0.47
N ARG A 400 16.59 -24.91 -0.80
CA ARG A 400 15.83 -23.98 -1.66
C ARG A 400 16.74 -23.36 -2.73
N SER A 401 16.16 -22.95 -3.86
CA SER A 401 16.87 -22.17 -4.88
C SER A 401 15.99 -21.06 -5.47
N ALA A 402 16.62 -19.96 -5.89
CA ALA A 402 15.94 -18.80 -6.47
C ALA A 402 16.85 -17.97 -7.40
N GLY A 403 16.22 -17.06 -8.16
CA GLY A 403 16.82 -16.24 -9.21
C GLY A 403 16.48 -14.76 -9.05
N THR A 404 17.45 -13.87 -9.26
CA THR A 404 17.17 -12.41 -9.31
C THR A 404 16.48 -11.99 -10.60
N GLU A 405 16.68 -12.73 -11.69
CA GLU A 405 16.03 -12.56 -12.99
C GLU A 405 15.74 -13.95 -13.59
N PRO A 406 14.75 -14.71 -13.06
CA PRO A 406 14.51 -16.10 -13.42
C PRO A 406 14.29 -16.29 -14.92
N ALA A 407 14.90 -17.33 -15.50
CA ALA A 407 14.60 -17.74 -16.88
C ALA A 407 13.27 -18.51 -16.96
N ASP A 408 12.77 -18.74 -18.18
CA ASP A 408 11.52 -19.45 -18.39
C ASP A 408 11.62 -20.96 -18.12
N GLN A 409 12.82 -21.54 -18.27
CA GLN A 409 13.07 -22.97 -18.09
C GLN A 409 14.49 -23.25 -17.57
N ILE A 410 14.70 -24.45 -17.04
CA ILE A 410 16.03 -24.94 -16.66
C ILE A 410 16.86 -25.19 -17.92
N ASN A 411 18.17 -24.92 -17.83
CA ASN A 411 19.11 -25.17 -18.91
C ASN A 411 19.15 -26.68 -19.24
N PRO A 412 18.82 -27.12 -20.47
CA PRO A 412 18.80 -28.54 -20.83
C PRO A 412 20.16 -29.25 -20.68
N VAL A 413 21.27 -28.54 -20.86
CA VAL A 413 22.63 -29.09 -20.67
C VAL A 413 22.88 -29.37 -19.18
N VAL A 414 22.36 -28.52 -18.30
CA VAL A 414 22.40 -28.73 -16.85
C VAL A 414 21.55 -29.94 -16.44
N VAL A 415 20.37 -30.12 -17.05
CA VAL A 415 19.56 -31.34 -16.86
C VAL A 415 20.35 -32.59 -17.25
N ALA A 416 20.98 -32.58 -18.44
CA ALA A 416 21.78 -33.71 -18.91
C ALA A 416 22.95 -34.02 -17.98
N ALA A 417 23.67 -33.00 -17.51
CA ALA A 417 24.77 -33.17 -16.57
C ALA A 417 24.31 -33.74 -15.22
N MET A 418 23.15 -33.33 -14.70
CA MET A 418 22.64 -33.84 -13.42
C MET A 418 22.10 -35.28 -13.55
N ALA A 419 21.49 -35.62 -14.69
CA ALA A 419 20.98 -36.95 -14.97
C ALA A 419 22.07 -38.04 -14.98
N GLU A 420 23.30 -37.69 -15.34
CA GLU A 420 24.47 -38.60 -15.25
C GLU A 420 24.76 -39.07 -13.81
N LEU A 421 24.42 -38.25 -12.82
CA LEU A 421 24.52 -38.59 -11.41
C LEU A 421 23.23 -39.22 -10.86
N GLY A 422 22.25 -39.50 -11.73
CA GLY A 422 20.93 -39.98 -11.34
C GLY A 422 20.05 -38.93 -10.64
N ILE A 423 20.37 -37.63 -10.77
CA ILE A 423 19.62 -36.54 -10.15
C ILE A 423 18.70 -35.91 -11.20
N ASP A 424 17.39 -36.17 -11.08
CA ASP A 424 16.38 -35.56 -11.93
C ASP A 424 15.95 -34.19 -11.40
N ILE A 425 16.17 -33.15 -12.21
CA ILE A 425 15.74 -31.77 -11.93
C ILE A 425 14.73 -31.26 -12.95
N THR A 426 14.20 -32.11 -13.84
CA THR A 426 13.30 -31.70 -14.93
C THR A 426 11.98 -31.12 -14.43
N ALA A 427 11.52 -31.55 -13.26
CA ALA A 427 10.30 -31.05 -12.63
C ALA A 427 10.48 -29.68 -11.95
N ASN A 428 11.71 -29.18 -11.82
CA ASN A 428 11.97 -27.89 -11.19
C ASN A 428 11.66 -26.74 -12.15
N THR A 429 11.14 -25.64 -11.61
CA THR A 429 10.88 -24.41 -12.35
C THR A 429 11.74 -23.29 -11.76
N PRO A 430 12.38 -22.42 -12.59
CA PRO A 430 13.05 -21.23 -12.07
C PRO A 430 12.08 -20.32 -11.29
N LYS A 431 12.53 -19.77 -10.16
CA LYS A 431 11.70 -18.99 -9.22
C LYS A 431 12.32 -17.65 -8.90
N MET A 432 11.47 -16.63 -8.76
CA MET A 432 11.89 -15.28 -8.35
C MET A 432 12.38 -15.29 -6.90
N LEU A 433 13.54 -14.66 -6.66
CA LEU A 433 14.09 -14.42 -5.34
C LEU A 433 13.19 -13.44 -4.58
N THR A 434 12.73 -13.87 -3.40
CA THR A 434 11.98 -13.03 -2.48
C THR A 434 12.79 -12.74 -1.22
N GLY A 435 12.57 -11.58 -0.62
CA GLY A 435 13.21 -11.26 0.66
C GLY A 435 12.83 -12.23 1.79
N GLU A 436 11.65 -12.84 1.73
CA GLU A 436 11.21 -13.84 2.70
C GLU A 436 12.03 -15.12 2.64
N GLN A 437 12.35 -15.62 1.44
CA GLN A 437 13.22 -16.78 1.27
C GLN A 437 14.60 -16.55 1.90
N VAL A 438 15.18 -15.36 1.68
CA VAL A 438 16.48 -15.02 2.26
C VAL A 438 16.38 -14.92 3.79
N LYS A 439 15.38 -14.21 4.29
CA LYS A 439 15.19 -13.99 5.75
C LYS A 439 14.97 -15.29 6.53
N THR A 440 14.40 -16.32 5.88
CA THR A 440 14.06 -17.59 6.51
C THR A 440 15.11 -18.68 6.28
N SER A 441 16.28 -18.34 5.73
CA SER A 441 17.37 -19.30 5.50
C SER A 441 18.47 -19.10 6.52
N ASP A 442 19.08 -20.19 7.00
CA ASP A 442 20.25 -20.11 7.88
C ASP A 442 21.50 -19.73 7.09
N VAL A 443 21.66 -20.33 5.90
CA VAL A 443 22.74 -20.04 4.96
C VAL A 443 22.20 -19.67 3.59
N VAL A 444 22.72 -18.57 3.04
CA VAL A 444 22.43 -18.10 1.69
C VAL A 444 23.71 -18.11 0.87
N ILE A 445 23.69 -18.85 -0.24
CA ILE A 445 24.84 -19.03 -1.14
C ILE A 445 24.54 -18.30 -2.44
N THR A 446 25.26 -17.21 -2.68
CA THR A 446 25.18 -16.41 -3.90
C THR A 446 26.13 -16.93 -4.97
N MET A 447 25.68 -16.96 -6.21
CA MET A 447 26.40 -17.46 -7.38
C MET A 447 26.19 -16.53 -8.57
N GLY A 448 26.81 -15.35 -8.51
CA GLY A 448 26.81 -14.34 -9.58
C GLY A 448 25.69 -13.29 -9.50
N CYS A 449 24.91 -13.23 -8.42
CA CYS A 449 23.83 -12.23 -8.26
C CYS A 449 24.28 -10.89 -7.63
N GLY A 450 25.51 -10.80 -7.10
CA GLY A 450 26.09 -9.56 -6.56
C GLY A 450 25.18 -8.85 -5.54
N ASP A 451 25.13 -7.52 -5.62
CA ASP A 451 24.35 -6.65 -4.72
C ASP A 451 22.82 -6.75 -4.90
N SER A 452 22.36 -7.55 -5.87
CA SER A 452 20.92 -7.76 -6.13
C SER A 452 20.26 -8.70 -5.11
N CYS A 453 21.06 -9.41 -4.29
CA CYS A 453 20.54 -10.25 -3.21
C CYS A 453 20.21 -9.39 -1.97
N PRO A 454 18.97 -9.41 -1.44
CA PRO A 454 18.61 -8.59 -0.29
C PRO A 454 19.31 -9.10 0.98
N PHE A 455 19.90 -8.20 1.75
CA PHE A 455 20.62 -8.54 2.98
C PHE A 455 19.71 -8.50 4.22
N PHE A 456 19.80 -9.52 5.08
CA PHE A 456 19.07 -9.65 6.35
C PHE A 456 20.02 -10.00 7.51
N PRO A 457 19.95 -9.28 8.65
CA PRO A 457 20.73 -9.63 9.84
C PRO A 457 20.35 -11.01 10.39
N GLY A 458 21.36 -11.80 10.79
CA GLY A 458 21.18 -13.14 11.35
C GLY A 458 21.26 -14.29 10.34
N VAL A 459 21.32 -13.97 9.04
CA VAL A 459 21.50 -14.94 7.95
C VAL A 459 22.98 -15.00 7.57
N THR A 460 23.50 -16.21 7.37
CA THR A 460 24.90 -16.42 6.98
C THR A 460 25.04 -16.40 5.46
N TYR A 461 25.79 -15.44 4.92
CA TYR A 461 26.00 -15.32 3.47
C TYR A 461 27.35 -15.91 3.04
N ARG A 462 27.35 -16.57 1.89
CA ARG A 462 28.55 -17.11 1.21
C ARG A 462 28.45 -16.79 -0.27
N ASP A 463 29.57 -16.41 -0.88
CA ASP A 463 29.65 -16.19 -2.32
C ASP A 463 30.49 -17.28 -2.99
N TRP A 464 29.88 -18.04 -3.88
CA TRP A 464 30.54 -19.06 -4.69
C TRP A 464 30.79 -18.52 -6.09
N LYS A 465 32.06 -18.23 -6.38
CA LYS A 465 32.50 -17.82 -7.71
C LYS A 465 32.56 -19.05 -8.62
N LEU A 466 31.58 -19.16 -9.51
CA LEU A 466 31.42 -20.27 -10.44
C LEU A 466 31.20 -19.74 -11.86
N PRO A 467 31.78 -20.38 -12.90
CA PRO A 467 31.49 -20.04 -14.29
C PRO A 467 30.00 -20.16 -14.63
N ASP A 468 29.55 -19.46 -15.67
CA ASP A 468 28.17 -19.59 -16.14
C ASP A 468 28.01 -20.81 -17.04
N PRO A 469 27.10 -21.75 -16.72
CA PRO A 469 26.81 -22.88 -17.59
C PRO A 469 26.02 -22.47 -18.85
N ASP A 470 25.48 -21.26 -18.92
CA ASP A 470 24.70 -20.84 -20.09
C ASP A 470 25.54 -20.77 -21.38
N GLY A 471 25.02 -21.38 -22.45
CA GLY A 471 25.72 -21.51 -23.73
C GLY A 471 26.97 -22.40 -23.74
N GLN A 472 27.33 -23.04 -22.63
CA GLN A 472 28.52 -23.90 -22.53
C GLN A 472 28.26 -25.34 -22.99
N PRO A 473 29.27 -26.04 -23.53
CA PRO A 473 29.13 -27.45 -23.89
C PRO A 473 29.10 -28.33 -22.63
N LEU A 474 28.57 -29.56 -22.78
CA LEU A 474 28.27 -30.46 -21.65
C LEU A 474 29.50 -30.80 -20.80
N ASP A 475 30.69 -30.92 -21.39
CA ASP A 475 31.96 -31.17 -20.70
C ASP A 475 32.35 -30.03 -19.74
N ILE A 476 32.13 -28.78 -20.15
CA ILE A 476 32.34 -27.61 -19.28
C ILE A 476 31.28 -27.57 -18.18
N VAL A 477 30.02 -27.86 -18.50
CA VAL A 477 28.94 -27.91 -17.50
C VAL A 477 29.17 -29.03 -16.48
N ARG A 478 29.71 -30.19 -16.88
CA ARG A 478 30.16 -31.25 -15.96
C ARG A 478 31.23 -30.73 -15.00
N SER A 479 32.21 -30.00 -15.51
CA SER A 479 33.27 -29.39 -14.69
C SER A 479 32.68 -28.44 -13.62
N ILE A 480 31.68 -27.63 -13.99
CA ILE A 480 30.97 -26.74 -13.06
C ILE A 480 30.16 -27.55 -12.04
N ARG A 481 29.45 -28.60 -12.48
CA ARG A 481 28.68 -29.52 -11.61
C ARG A 481 29.59 -30.16 -10.57
N ASP A 482 30.76 -30.63 -10.98
CA ASP A 482 31.70 -31.33 -10.10
C ASP A 482 32.32 -30.37 -9.07
N ASP A 483 32.67 -29.13 -9.45
CA ASP A 483 33.07 -28.08 -8.49
C ASP A 483 31.95 -27.76 -7.48
N ILE A 484 30.69 -27.67 -7.96
CA ILE A 484 29.54 -27.50 -7.06
C ILE A 484 29.39 -28.69 -6.11
N ALA A 485 29.61 -29.93 -6.58
CA ALA A 485 29.50 -31.13 -5.76
C ALA A 485 30.52 -31.12 -4.60
N ASP A 486 31.77 -30.74 -4.86
CA ASP A 486 32.81 -30.62 -3.83
C ASP A 486 32.45 -29.56 -2.77
N ARG A 487 31.92 -28.42 -3.21
CA ARG A 487 31.47 -27.35 -2.30
C ARG A 487 30.25 -27.76 -1.48
N VAL A 488 29.29 -28.46 -2.09
CA VAL A 488 28.12 -29.02 -1.41
C VAL A 488 28.54 -30.03 -0.35
N GLN A 489 29.51 -30.91 -0.64
CA GLN A 489 30.02 -31.88 0.33
C GLN A 489 30.67 -31.19 1.54
N THR A 490 31.42 -30.12 1.29
CA THR A 490 32.01 -29.28 2.34
C THR A 490 30.91 -28.62 3.19
N LEU A 491 29.87 -28.08 2.56
CA LEU A 491 28.74 -27.44 3.22
C LEU A 491 27.96 -28.43 4.11
N ILE A 492 27.74 -29.66 3.63
CA ILE A 492 27.08 -30.72 4.42
C ILE A 492 27.89 -31.02 5.69
N THR A 493 29.21 -31.10 5.57
CA THR A 493 30.11 -31.38 6.70
C THR A 493 30.10 -30.25 7.73
N GLU A 494 29.99 -29.00 7.28
CA GLU A 494 29.85 -27.82 8.14
C GLU A 494 28.51 -27.80 8.88
N LEU A 495 27.41 -28.06 8.17
CA LEU A 495 26.05 -27.92 8.72
C LEU A 495 25.59 -29.12 9.56
N LEU A 496 26.14 -30.31 9.31
CA LEU A 496 25.82 -31.53 10.04
C LEU A 496 27.08 -32.08 10.73
N PRO A 497 27.60 -31.40 11.77
CA PRO A 497 28.77 -31.91 12.48
C PRO A 497 28.43 -33.27 13.10
N THR A 498 29.15 -34.31 12.68
CA THR A 498 29.10 -35.64 13.30
C THR A 498 29.30 -35.48 14.81
N ALA A 499 28.37 -36.01 15.61
CA ALA A 499 28.46 -36.05 17.06
C ALA A 499 29.87 -36.50 17.46
N LYS A 500 30.64 -35.60 18.09
CA LYS A 500 31.86 -35.99 18.77
C LYS A 500 31.45 -36.91 19.91
N THR A 501 31.76 -38.20 19.78
CA THR A 501 31.82 -39.12 20.90
C THR A 501 32.82 -38.57 21.91
N LEU A 502 32.33 -38.08 23.06
CA LEU A 502 33.05 -38.03 24.33
C LEU A 502 32.02 -38.12 25.47
#